data_AF-A0A8X6GYW4-F1
#
_entry.id   AF-A0A8X6GYW4-F1
#
_cell.length_a   1.000
_cell.length_b   1.000
_cell.length_c   1.000
_cell.angle_alpha   90.00
_cell.angle_beta   90.00
_cell.angle_gamma   90.00
#
_symmetry.space_group_name_H-M   'P 1'
#
loop_
_entity.id
_entity.type
_entity.pdbx_description
1 polymer ?
#
loop_
_entity_poly.entity_id
_entity_poly.type
_entity_poly.pdbx_seq_one_letter_code
_entity_poly.pdbx_strand_id
1 'polypeptide(L)'
;MKKLEEVKMAKSASGITEGEIREGLLCPICMYDLHTVDQLQEHFEVNHSSEDTDVIQALKGFFDKAKRKILKQDTLDNDFSRPFEAELVCNFKPEPVDMTWEEQDIGLISSHTQYFKKFRDKKINRFVIETNKLLIRLDKLICDISSDPEKKKEFEKSIVHG
;
A
#
# COMPACT_ATOMS: atom_id res chain seq x y z
N MET A 1 33.73 6.85 41.52
CA MET A 1 33.91 5.97 40.34
C MET A 1 32.53 5.63 39.82
N LYS A 2 32.28 5.93 38.54
CA LYS A 2 30.96 5.96 37.90
C LYS A 2 30.38 4.54 37.78
N LYS A 3 29.14 4.34 38.23
CA LYS A 3 28.29 3.23 37.75
C LYS A 3 27.93 3.59 36.31
N LEU A 4 28.42 2.81 35.35
CA LEU A 4 27.94 2.88 33.98
C LEU A 4 26.93 1.76 33.80
N GLU A 5 25.69 2.17 33.56
CA GLU A 5 24.50 1.36 33.42
C GLU A 5 24.63 0.43 32.21
N GLU A 6 24.27 -0.84 32.41
CA GLU A 6 24.09 -1.81 31.36
C GLU A 6 22.85 -1.42 30.53
N VAL A 7 23.08 -0.98 29.29
CA VAL A 7 22.01 -0.80 28.30
C VAL A 7 21.51 -2.19 27.91
N LYS A 8 20.46 -2.66 28.60
CA LYS A 8 19.69 -3.83 28.19
C LYS A 8 18.91 -3.47 26.93
N MET A 9 19.47 -3.81 25.79
CA MET A 9 18.74 -3.88 24.52
C MET A 9 17.63 -4.92 24.69
N ALA A 10 16.39 -4.44 24.77
CA ALA A 10 15.20 -5.27 24.77
C ALA A 10 15.13 -6.00 23.43
N LYS A 11 15.47 -7.28 23.46
CA LYS A 11 15.32 -8.22 22.36
C LYS A 11 13.84 -8.55 22.23
N SER A 12 13.08 -7.75 21.49
CA SER A 12 11.71 -8.09 21.08
C SER A 12 11.77 -9.08 19.91
N ALA A 13 12.22 -10.31 20.20
CA ALA A 13 11.97 -11.45 19.34
C ALA A 13 10.51 -11.89 19.53
N SER A 14 9.56 -11.15 18.94
CA SER A 14 8.18 -11.62 18.83
C SER A 14 8.17 -12.78 17.85
N GLY A 15 7.89 -13.97 18.39
CA GLY A 15 7.77 -15.22 17.64
C GLY A 15 6.75 -15.11 16.52
N ILE A 16 7.10 -15.66 15.37
CA ILE A 16 6.25 -15.68 14.18
C ILE A 16 5.18 -16.74 14.40
N THR A 17 3.91 -16.33 14.47
CA THR A 17 2.78 -17.25 14.31
C THR A 17 2.30 -17.15 12.85
N GLU A 18 2.13 -18.29 12.18
CA GLU A 18 1.59 -18.32 10.81
C GLU A 18 0.19 -17.69 10.80
N GLY A 19 0.07 -16.49 10.22
CA GLY A 19 -1.21 -15.78 10.07
C GLY A 19 -1.28 -14.37 10.68
N GLU A 20 -0.20 -13.86 11.29
CA GLU A 20 -0.16 -12.49 11.79
C GLU A 20 0.03 -11.49 10.63
N ILE A 21 -1.01 -10.71 10.31
CA ILE A 21 -0.93 -9.64 9.31
C ILE A 21 -0.09 -8.52 9.91
N ARG A 22 1.11 -8.29 9.38
CA ARG A 22 1.95 -7.14 9.74
C ARG A 22 1.47 -5.92 8.95
N GLU A 23 0.81 -4.99 9.63
CA GLU A 23 0.33 -3.72 9.09
C GLU A 23 1.10 -2.59 9.80
N GLY A 24 1.46 -1.53 9.07
CA GLY A 24 2.26 -0.43 9.63
C GLY A 24 3.17 0.20 8.58
N LEU A 25 4.12 1.00 9.04
CA LEU A 25 5.13 1.64 8.21
C LEU A 25 6.37 0.72 8.16
N LEU A 26 6.22 -0.39 7.44
CA LEU A 26 7.27 -1.40 7.32
C LEU A 26 8.27 -1.03 6.22
N CYS A 27 9.55 -1.29 6.46
CA CYS A 27 10.56 -1.23 5.42
C CYS A 27 10.28 -2.30 4.36
N PRO A 28 10.20 -1.96 3.06
CA PRO A 28 9.91 -2.93 2.01
C PRO A 28 11.07 -3.92 1.76
N ILE A 29 12.28 -3.60 2.22
CA ILE A 29 13.47 -4.43 1.99
C ILE A 29 13.68 -5.41 3.14
N CYS A 30 13.63 -4.94 4.38
CA CYS A 30 13.93 -5.77 5.56
C CYS A 30 12.71 -6.09 6.44
N MET A 31 11.52 -5.57 6.10
CA MET A 31 10.27 -5.78 6.83
C MET A 31 10.31 -5.34 8.30
N TYR A 32 11.20 -4.41 8.62
CA TYR A 32 11.29 -3.79 9.94
C TYR A 32 10.20 -2.73 10.11
N ASP A 33 9.57 -2.67 11.29
CA ASP A 33 8.49 -1.73 11.57
C ASP A 33 9.02 -0.37 12.04
N LEU A 34 8.76 0.65 11.24
CA LEU A 34 9.22 2.02 11.43
C LEU A 34 8.00 2.90 11.64
N HIS A 35 7.52 2.90 12.87
CA HIS A 35 6.28 3.54 13.36
C HIS A 35 5.96 4.95 12.83
N THR A 36 6.94 5.69 12.29
CA THR A 36 6.75 7.00 11.64
C THR A 36 7.40 7.09 10.26
N VAL A 37 6.88 7.99 9.41
CA VAL A 37 7.38 8.19 8.04
C VAL A 37 8.84 8.64 8.05
N ASP A 38 9.19 9.55 8.96
CA ASP A 38 10.56 10.06 9.09
C ASP A 38 11.55 8.95 9.45
N GLN A 39 11.16 8.04 10.35
CA GLN A 39 12.00 6.89 10.73
C GLN A 39 12.18 5.93 9.56
N LEU A 40 11.10 5.64 8.82
CA LEU A 40 11.16 4.78 7.64
C LEU A 40 12.08 5.37 6.57
N GLN A 41 11.99 6.68 6.34
CA GLN A 41 12.84 7.37 5.39
C GLN A 41 14.32 7.34 5.82
N GLU A 42 14.63 7.69 7.07
CA GLU A 42 16.00 7.62 7.61
C GLU A 42 16.57 6.20 7.50
N HIS A 43 15.80 5.18 7.87
CA HIS A 43 16.21 3.79 7.75
C HIS A 43 16.50 3.40 6.31
N PHE A 44 15.64 3.79 5.36
CA PHE A 44 15.87 3.50 3.95
C PHE A 44 17.15 4.18 3.44
N GLU A 45 17.34 5.45 3.76
CA GLU A 45 18.52 6.23 3.35
C GLU A 45 19.82 5.75 4.00
N VAL A 46 19.80 5.21 5.22
CA VAL A 46 21.02 4.75 5.90
C VAL A 46 21.33 3.28 5.60
N ASN A 47 20.31 2.42 5.58
CA ASN A 47 20.49 0.97 5.50
C ASN A 47 20.38 0.42 4.07
N HIS A 48 19.79 1.17 3.14
CA HIS A 48 19.46 0.68 1.80
C HIS A 48 19.81 1.64 0.65
N SER A 49 20.44 2.79 0.92
CA SER A 49 20.79 3.79 -0.12
C SER A 49 21.94 3.40 -1.05
N SER A 50 22.61 2.27 -0.81
CA SER A 50 23.90 1.99 -1.44
C SER A 50 23.83 1.59 -2.92
N GLU A 51 22.65 1.30 -3.50
CA GLU A 51 22.59 0.71 -4.84
C GLU A 51 21.53 1.28 -5.81
N ASP A 52 20.66 2.21 -5.39
CA ASP A 52 19.49 2.61 -6.20
C ASP A 52 19.53 4.03 -6.81
N THR A 53 20.60 4.81 -6.61
CA THR A 53 20.68 6.17 -7.16
C THR A 53 20.52 6.20 -8.68
N ASP A 54 21.09 5.22 -9.38
CA ASP A 54 21.11 5.20 -10.85
C ASP A 54 19.74 4.85 -11.45
N VAL A 55 19.00 3.91 -10.84
CA VAL A 55 17.65 3.52 -11.28
C VAL A 55 16.65 4.63 -10.98
N ILE A 56 16.73 5.24 -9.81
CA ILE A 56 15.86 6.37 -9.42
C ILE A 56 16.16 7.59 -10.29
N GLN A 57 17.42 7.84 -10.65
CA GLN A 57 17.80 8.93 -11.55
C GLN A 57 17.34 8.67 -12.99
N ALA A 58 17.40 7.42 -13.47
CA ALA A 58 16.85 7.03 -14.77
C ALA A 58 15.32 7.22 -14.84
N LEU A 59 14.60 6.81 -13.79
CA LEU A 59 13.15 7.02 -13.67
C LEU A 59 12.80 8.51 -13.62
N LYS A 60 13.51 9.30 -12.80
CA LYS A 60 13.33 10.76 -12.73
C LYS A 60 13.56 11.43 -14.08
N GLY A 61 14.57 11.01 -14.84
CA GLY A 61 14.82 11.48 -16.20
C GLY A 61 13.72 11.13 -17.20
N PHE A 62 13.03 10.00 -17.00
CA PHE A 62 11.89 9.57 -17.81
C PHE A 62 10.63 10.41 -17.50
N PHE A 63 10.36 10.65 -16.21
CA PHE A 63 9.25 11.51 -15.77
C PHE A 63 9.43 12.97 -16.22
N ASP A 64 10.65 13.51 -16.19
CA ASP A 64 10.92 14.87 -16.68
C ASP A 64 10.73 14.99 -18.20
N LYS A 65 11.06 13.95 -18.98
CA LYS A 65 10.81 13.91 -20.43
C LYS A 65 9.30 13.85 -20.73
N ALA A 66 8.55 13.03 -20.01
CA ALA A 66 7.10 12.92 -20.16
C ALA A 66 6.40 14.23 -19.76
N LYS A 67 6.79 14.82 -18.62
CA LYS A 67 6.27 16.10 -18.13
C LYS A 67 6.51 17.24 -19.12
N ARG A 68 7.69 17.31 -19.75
CA ARG A 68 7.98 18.30 -20.81
C ARG A 68 7.12 18.14 -22.06
N LYS A 69 6.83 16.90 -22.47
CA LYS A 69 5.94 16.61 -23.62
C LYS A 69 4.47 16.89 -23.31
N ILE A 70 4.04 16.74 -22.06
CA ILE A 70 2.65 16.98 -21.63
C ILE A 70 2.40 18.48 -21.33
N LEU A 71 3.39 19.22 -20.83
CA LEU A 71 3.23 20.64 -20.47
C LEU A 71 3.57 21.65 -21.59
N LYS A 72 4.23 21.24 -22.69
CA LYS A 72 4.56 22.15 -23.80
C LYS A 72 3.86 21.69 -25.08
N GLN A 73 2.65 22.19 -25.25
CA GLN A 73 2.03 22.27 -26.58
C GLN A 73 2.55 23.55 -27.25
N ASP A 74 2.88 23.41 -28.54
CA ASP A 74 3.32 24.42 -29.51
C ASP A 74 4.82 24.76 -29.52
N THR A 75 5.57 24.03 -30.36
CA THR A 75 5.95 24.51 -31.70
C THR A 75 6.41 23.31 -32.53
N LEU A 76 5.77 23.10 -33.66
CA LEU A 76 6.23 22.24 -34.74
C LEU A 76 7.63 22.70 -35.15
N ASP A 77 8.61 21.81 -35.18
CA ASP A 77 9.67 21.87 -36.18
C ASP A 77 10.11 20.47 -36.58
N ASN A 78 10.21 20.38 -37.89
CA ASN A 78 10.41 19.24 -38.76
C ASN A 78 11.89 18.85 -38.78
N ASP A 79 12.27 17.71 -38.19
CA ASP A 79 13.59 17.12 -38.46
C ASP A 79 13.66 15.60 -38.18
N PHE A 80 12.72 14.83 -38.74
CA PHE A 80 12.77 13.35 -38.72
C PHE A 80 13.02 12.73 -40.11
N SER A 81 13.68 13.48 -41.00
CA SER A 81 14.13 12.98 -42.30
C SER A 81 15.65 12.84 -42.34
N ARG A 82 16.20 11.92 -41.55
CA ARG A 82 17.51 11.31 -41.85
C ARG A 82 17.49 9.84 -41.46
N PRO A 83 17.56 8.91 -42.42
CA PRO A 83 17.89 7.51 -42.14
C PRO A 83 19.28 7.47 -41.52
N PHE A 84 19.40 6.89 -40.33
CA PHE A 84 20.66 6.56 -39.70
C PHE A 84 21.26 5.36 -40.44
N GLU A 85 22.12 5.63 -41.42
CA GLU A 85 22.95 4.61 -42.05
C GLU A 85 24.06 4.20 -41.06
N ALA A 86 23.74 3.26 -40.18
CA ALA A 86 24.75 2.39 -39.60
C ALA A 86 24.96 1.23 -40.56
N GLU A 87 25.96 1.34 -41.42
CA GLU A 87 26.53 0.20 -42.12
C GLU A 87 27.18 -0.73 -41.08
N LEU A 88 26.40 -1.67 -40.55
CA LEU A 88 26.92 -2.92 -40.02
C LEU A 88 26.65 -3.98 -41.08
N VAL A 89 27.69 -4.35 -41.82
CA VAL A 89 27.65 -5.51 -42.72
C VAL A 89 27.52 -6.76 -41.86
N CYS A 90 26.28 -7.18 -41.61
CA CYS A 90 25.98 -8.55 -41.25
C CYS A 90 25.40 -9.23 -42.49
N ASN A 91 26.23 -10.03 -43.18
CA ASN A 91 25.77 -10.97 -44.20
C ASN A 91 25.01 -12.16 -43.57
N PHE A 92 24.05 -11.87 -42.69
CA PHE A 92 23.04 -12.82 -42.27
C PHE A 92 21.79 -12.52 -43.06
N LYS A 93 21.54 -13.33 -44.09
CA LYS A 93 20.22 -13.40 -44.70
C LYS A 93 19.30 -13.97 -43.61
N PRO A 94 18.39 -13.19 -43.00
CA PRO A 94 17.41 -13.78 -42.14
C PRO A 94 16.52 -14.58 -43.09
N GLU A 95 16.61 -15.91 -43.05
CA GLU A 95 15.45 -16.67 -43.47
C GLU A 95 14.27 -16.14 -42.66
N PRO A 96 13.10 -15.92 -43.29
CA PRO A 96 11.91 -15.56 -42.55
C PRO A 96 11.56 -16.78 -41.69
N VAL A 97 12.14 -16.83 -40.49
CA VAL A 97 11.61 -17.68 -39.43
C VAL A 97 10.26 -17.07 -39.14
N ASP A 98 9.25 -17.76 -39.64
CA ASP A 98 7.87 -17.42 -39.41
C ASP A 98 7.64 -17.47 -37.90
N MET A 99 7.73 -16.31 -37.25
CA MET A 99 7.35 -16.10 -35.85
C MET A 99 5.82 -16.07 -35.77
N THR A 100 5.16 -17.05 -36.37
CA THR A 100 3.75 -17.33 -36.11
C THR A 100 3.69 -17.89 -34.71
N TRP A 101 3.56 -16.98 -33.74
CA TRP A 101 3.22 -17.34 -32.38
C TRP A 101 1.97 -18.21 -32.44
N GLU A 102 2.09 -19.46 -32.00
CA GLU A 102 0.96 -20.37 -31.93
C GLU A 102 -0.15 -19.74 -31.06
N GLU A 103 -1.40 -19.88 -31.50
CA GLU A 103 -2.56 -19.42 -30.73
C GLU A 103 -2.50 -20.03 -29.33
N GLN A 104 -2.30 -19.18 -28.31
CA GLN A 104 -2.16 -19.64 -26.93
C GLN A 104 -3.55 -19.88 -26.32
N ASP A 105 -3.75 -21.07 -25.76
CA ASP A 105 -4.95 -21.39 -25.00
C ASP A 105 -4.98 -20.64 -23.65
N ILE A 106 -6.20 -20.35 -23.18
CA ILE A 106 -6.41 -19.78 -21.85
C ILE A 106 -5.91 -20.79 -20.81
N GLY A 107 -4.90 -20.38 -20.02
CA GLY A 107 -4.34 -21.19 -18.94
C GLY A 107 -5.27 -21.33 -17.72
N LEU A 108 -4.71 -21.74 -16.58
CA LEU A 108 -5.47 -21.95 -15.35
C LEU A 108 -6.04 -20.62 -14.83
N ILE A 109 -7.37 -20.53 -14.75
CA ILE A 109 -8.06 -19.40 -14.12
C ILE A 109 -8.32 -19.75 -12.65
N SER A 110 -7.79 -18.95 -11.72
CA SER A 110 -8.15 -19.01 -10.30
C SER A 110 -8.97 -17.78 -9.90
N SER A 111 -9.96 -17.98 -9.02
CA SER A 111 -10.76 -16.88 -8.46
C SER A 111 -10.61 -16.82 -6.95
N HIS A 112 -10.15 -15.67 -6.44
CA HIS A 112 -10.02 -15.39 -5.01
C HIS A 112 -11.17 -14.52 -4.46
N THR A 113 -12.19 -14.27 -5.28
CA THR A 113 -13.31 -13.37 -4.92
C THR A 113 -14.06 -13.85 -3.68
N GLN A 114 -14.27 -15.16 -3.53
CA GLN A 114 -14.96 -15.70 -2.36
C GLN A 114 -14.14 -15.54 -1.07
N TYR A 115 -12.83 -15.76 -1.14
CA TYR A 115 -11.92 -15.55 -0.02
C TYR A 115 -11.93 -14.08 0.42
N PHE A 116 -11.83 -13.14 -0.54
CA PHE A 116 -11.93 -11.71 -0.27
C PHE A 116 -13.26 -11.33 0.39
N LYS A 117 -14.39 -11.81 -0.17
CA LYS A 117 -15.73 -11.56 0.38
C LYS A 117 -15.83 -12.01 1.83
N LYS A 118 -15.38 -13.23 2.15
CA LYS A 118 -15.39 -13.77 3.51
C LYS A 118 -14.64 -12.86 4.51
N PHE A 119 -13.47 -12.37 4.14
CA PHE A 119 -12.69 -11.50 5.02
C PHE A 119 -13.32 -10.11 5.16
N ARG A 120 -13.82 -9.56 4.04
CA ARG A 120 -14.56 -8.29 4.02
C ARG A 120 -15.82 -8.36 4.88
N ASP A 121 -16.60 -9.43 4.77
CA ASP A 121 -17.85 -9.62 5.52
C ASP A 121 -17.58 -9.65 7.02
N LYS A 122 -16.49 -10.29 7.46
CA LYS A 122 -16.08 -10.25 8.88
C LYS A 122 -15.82 -8.83 9.37
N LYS A 123 -15.13 -7.99 8.58
CA LYS A 123 -14.89 -6.59 8.93
C LYS A 123 -16.19 -5.79 8.93
N ILE A 124 -17.02 -5.93 7.90
CA ILE A 124 -18.32 -5.24 7.80
C ILE A 124 -19.23 -5.61 8.97
N ASN A 125 -19.39 -6.90 9.28
CA ASN A 125 -20.24 -7.36 10.36
C ASN A 125 -19.84 -6.75 11.71
N ARG A 126 -18.54 -6.56 11.98
CA ARG A 126 -18.08 -5.87 13.20
C ARG A 126 -18.64 -4.44 13.25
N PHE A 127 -18.48 -3.67 12.18
CA PHE A 127 -18.98 -2.30 12.12
C PHE A 127 -20.50 -2.24 12.20
N VAL A 128 -21.21 -3.13 11.48
CA VAL A 128 -22.67 -3.22 11.51
C VAL A 128 -23.19 -3.49 12.92
N ILE A 129 -22.58 -4.44 13.64
CA ILE A 129 -22.98 -4.74 15.02
C ILE A 129 -22.77 -3.53 15.93
N GLU A 130 -21.60 -2.88 15.88
CA GLU A 130 -21.31 -1.72 16.73
C GLU A 130 -22.21 -0.52 16.40
N THR A 131 -22.46 -0.24 15.13
CA THR A 131 -23.38 0.81 14.70
C THR A 131 -24.82 0.49 15.09
N ASN A 132 -25.30 -0.75 14.89
CA ASN A 132 -26.66 -1.12 15.27
C ASN A 132 -26.88 -1.03 16.79
N LYS A 133 -25.89 -1.44 17.60
CA LYS A 133 -25.92 -1.25 19.06
C LYS A 133 -26.05 0.24 19.43
N LEU A 134 -25.32 1.12 18.75
CA LEU A 134 -25.40 2.57 18.97
C LEU A 134 -26.78 3.11 18.58
N LEU A 135 -27.29 2.74 17.40
CA LEU A 135 -28.61 3.17 16.92
C LEU A 135 -29.72 2.75 17.89
N ILE A 136 -29.72 1.49 18.35
CA ILE A 136 -30.70 1.00 19.32
C ILE A 136 -30.61 1.76 20.65
N ARG A 137 -29.40 2.06 21.13
CA ARG A 137 -29.24 2.86 22.36
C ARG A 137 -29.77 4.28 22.18
N LEU A 138 -29.49 4.92 21.05
CA LEU A 138 -29.99 6.25 20.75
C LEU A 138 -31.52 6.28 20.66
N ASP A 139 -32.12 5.28 20.01
CA ASP A 139 -33.56 5.15 19.89
C ASP A 139 -34.23 5.07 21.28
N LYS A 140 -33.71 4.20 22.16
CA LYS A 140 -34.19 4.09 23.56
C LYS A 140 -34.04 5.40 24.34
N LEU A 141 -32.96 6.15 24.12
CA LEU A 141 -32.73 7.43 24.77
C LEU A 141 -33.65 8.55 24.28
N ILE A 142 -34.11 8.47 23.03
CA ILE A 142 -34.97 9.50 22.42
C ILE A 142 -36.44 9.24 22.73
N CYS A 143 -36.89 7.99 22.74
CA CYS A 143 -38.29 7.64 22.97
C CYS A 143 -38.74 7.84 24.43
N ASP A 144 -37.88 7.58 25.41
CA ASP A 144 -38.23 7.57 26.84
C ASP A 144 -37.69 8.79 27.61
N ILE A 145 -37.70 9.98 26.99
CA ILE A 145 -37.24 11.21 27.63
C ILE A 145 -38.20 11.60 28.77
N SER A 146 -37.79 11.29 30.00
CA SER A 146 -38.32 11.95 31.21
C SER A 146 -37.94 13.44 31.19
N SER A 147 -38.89 14.34 31.42
CA SER A 147 -38.63 15.79 31.59
C SER A 147 -37.77 16.10 32.83
N ASP A 148 -37.73 15.20 33.81
CA ASP A 148 -36.97 15.36 35.05
C ASP A 148 -35.48 15.00 34.84
N PRO A 149 -34.54 15.93 35.10
CA PRO A 149 -33.11 15.75 34.82
C PRO A 149 -32.44 14.63 35.63
N GLU A 150 -32.90 14.33 36.85
CA GLU A 150 -32.28 13.28 37.67
C GLU A 150 -32.67 11.88 37.18
N LYS A 151 -33.95 11.69 36.89
CA LYS A 151 -34.48 10.43 36.32
C LYS A 151 -33.91 10.16 34.93
N LYS A 152 -33.70 11.21 34.13
CA LYS A 152 -33.03 11.11 32.84
C LYS A 152 -31.60 10.56 32.98
N LYS A 153 -30.84 11.06 33.95
CA LYS A 153 -29.46 10.62 34.21
C LYS A 153 -29.39 9.17 34.70
N GLU A 154 -30.33 8.74 35.53
CA GLU A 154 -30.40 7.34 35.99
C GLU A 154 -30.78 6.38 34.87
N PHE A 155 -31.71 6.78 34.01
CA PHE A 155 -32.12 6.03 32.82
C PHE A 155 -30.99 5.92 31.78
N GLU A 156 -30.25 7.01 31.53
CA GLU A 156 -29.06 6.99 30.68
C GLU A 156 -28.01 5.99 31.19
N LYS A 157 -27.78 5.96 32.51
CA LYS A 157 -26.85 5.01 33.13
C LYS A 157 -27.29 3.56 32.95
N SER A 158 -28.59 3.25 33.07
CA SER A 158 -29.09 1.87 32.96
C SER A 158 -29.00 1.34 31.52
N ILE A 159 -29.20 2.20 30.51
CA ILE A 159 -29.10 1.82 29.09
C ILE A 159 -27.65 1.63 28.62
N VAL A 160 -26.69 2.36 29.21
CA VAL A 160 -25.29 2.31 28.79
C VAL A 160 -24.57 1.03 29.25
N HIS A 161 -25.05 0.36 30.30
CA HIS A 161 -24.39 -0.82 30.90
C HIS A 161 -25.08 -2.16 30.60
N GLY A 162 -26.18 -2.16 29.82
CA GLY A 162 -26.95 -3.36 29.44
C GLY A 162 -26.55 -3.96 28.09
#